data_AF-A0A8I3AES5-F1
#
_entry.id   AF-A0A8I3AES5-F1
#
_cell.length_a   1.000
_cell.length_b   1.000
_cell.length_c   1.000
_cell.angle_alpha   90.00
_cell.angle_beta   90.00
_cell.angle_gamma   90.00
#
_symmetry.space_group_name_H-M   'P 1'
#
loop_
_entity.id
_entity.type
_entity.pdbx_description
1 polymer ?
#
loop_
_entity_poly.entity_id
_entity_poly.type
_entity_poly.pdbx_seq_one_letter_code
_entity_poly.pdbx_strand_id
1 'polypeptide(L)'
;MRLFRSDGPSIASLVGVAILVGILVGFGLSTTGYGVKFQFLSQSLPGQITLSEEVIWYNETVPHSLQSPLSSAENELQYLADMVAKTNGFYARDYSLWLGYNNMRYIVEAAILHGRLLNRTTILPSFVYARACEFDLATCAAYATMVNRGDATHSDEWRNLPIEQQMAWRVPISVMFNLTHLRQSHAVITTADYLRLHNISTDVESTDGHWDVDTYHVRDTTGDMFPSLHAIETGGMTLMTSSVSTIYHQTCASVERGVQKGVIVLLTKIVTDGERITSTSSVEEIGDVLRENGFEVLYTYDGAAGADFVKDVVLPIPEAAPRDRMRGLYEDFYNVSARVLLMRGELHLGRKPQVMDWSNQGFLYFTSAAGRTRFTQTVLYDMPLIDDILSLAERISNRMFAMNEGRLWMAAHMRRGDCRLTLT
;
A
#
# COMPACT_ATOMS: atom_id res chain seq x y z
N MET A 1 -36.58 -58.26 11.80
CA MET A 1 -35.68 -57.54 10.88
C MET A 1 -36.20 -56.10 10.75
N ARG A 2 -35.66 -55.16 11.54
CA ARG A 2 -35.98 -53.72 11.49
C ARG A 2 -34.64 -52.98 11.40
N LEU A 3 -34.42 -52.28 10.29
CA LEU A 3 -33.29 -51.40 10.07
C LEU A 3 -33.65 -50.00 10.59
N PHE A 4 -32.89 -49.50 11.57
CA PHE A 4 -32.89 -48.09 11.94
C PHE A 4 -31.88 -47.36 11.04
N ARG A 5 -32.38 -46.38 10.29
CA ARG A 5 -31.57 -45.44 9.50
C ARG A 5 -31.35 -44.20 10.38
N SER A 6 -30.08 -43.84 10.58
CA SER A 6 -29.66 -42.62 11.28
C SER A 6 -29.52 -41.52 10.25
N ASP A 7 -30.41 -40.52 10.29
CA ASP A 7 -30.32 -39.31 9.47
C ASP A 7 -29.44 -38.28 10.19
N GLY A 8 -28.21 -38.11 9.72
CA GLY A 8 -27.32 -37.04 10.17
C GLY A 8 -27.71 -35.69 9.57
N PRO A 9 -27.40 -34.56 10.25
CA PRO A 9 -27.74 -33.23 9.77
C PRO A 9 -27.02 -32.93 8.44
N SER A 10 -27.75 -32.32 7.51
CA SER A 10 -27.19 -31.94 6.22
C SER A 10 -26.11 -30.86 6.38
N ILE A 11 -25.11 -30.88 5.50
CA ILE A 11 -23.99 -29.93 5.48
C ILE A 11 -24.47 -28.47 5.45
N ALA A 12 -25.64 -28.21 4.86
CA ALA A 12 -26.26 -26.88 4.86
C ALA A 12 -26.63 -26.39 6.28
N SER A 13 -27.01 -27.30 7.18
CA SER A 13 -27.33 -26.97 8.57
C SER A 13 -26.10 -26.64 9.40
N LEU A 14 -24.94 -27.24 9.09
CA LEU A 14 -23.66 -26.93 9.74
C LEU A 14 -23.11 -25.57 9.29
N VAL A 15 -23.25 -25.24 8.00
CA VAL A 15 -22.84 -23.92 7.47
C VAL A 15 -23.73 -22.80 8.02
N GLY A 16 -25.03 -23.02 8.16
CA GLY A 16 -25.95 -22.06 8.76
C GLY A 16 -25.62 -21.74 10.23
N VAL A 17 -25.25 -22.75 11.02
CA VAL A 17 -24.85 -22.57 12.43
C VAL A 17 -23.52 -21.82 12.54
N ALA A 18 -22.55 -22.09 11.67
CA ALA A 18 -21.26 -21.39 11.68
C ALA A 18 -21.40 -19.88 11.37
N ILE A 19 -22.28 -19.52 10.41
CA ILE A 19 -22.56 -18.12 10.07
C ILE A 19 -23.28 -17.41 11.22
N LEU A 20 -24.27 -18.07 11.85
CA LEU A 20 -25.00 -17.50 12.97
C LEU A 20 -24.10 -17.27 14.20
N VAL A 21 -23.19 -18.21 14.49
CA VAL A 21 -22.21 -18.07 15.58
C VAL A 21 -21.20 -16.96 15.27
N GLY A 22 -20.75 -16.83 14.01
CA GLY A 22 -19.86 -15.73 13.61
C GLY A 22 -20.50 -14.34 13.79
N ILE A 23 -21.78 -14.20 13.44
CA ILE A 23 -22.52 -12.94 13.60
C ILE A 23 -22.76 -12.62 15.09
N LEU A 24 -23.13 -13.63 15.90
CA LEU A 24 -23.39 -13.43 17.32
C LEU A 24 -22.12 -13.13 18.15
N VAL A 25 -20.98 -13.74 17.80
CA VAL A 25 -19.69 -13.43 18.44
C VAL A 25 -19.18 -12.05 18.01
N GLY A 26 -19.37 -11.67 16.74
CA GLY A 26 -19.05 -10.32 16.25
C GLY A 26 -19.87 -9.22 16.94
N PHE A 27 -21.14 -9.47 17.22
CA PHE A 27 -22.00 -8.51 17.94
C PHE A 27 -21.73 -8.50 19.45
N GLY A 28 -21.44 -9.65 20.07
CA GLY A 28 -21.15 -9.77 21.50
C GLY A 28 -19.88 -9.02 21.92
N LEU A 29 -18.82 -9.04 21.11
CA LEU A 29 -17.56 -8.34 21.40
C LEU A 29 -17.67 -6.81 21.30
N SER A 30 -18.69 -6.29 20.61
CA SER A 30 -18.93 -4.85 20.47
C SER A 30 -19.73 -4.23 21.63
N THR A 31 -20.34 -5.05 22.49
CA THR A 31 -21.29 -4.58 23.53
C THR A 31 -20.83 -4.81 24.97
N THR A 32 -19.85 -5.69 25.23
CA THR A 32 -19.31 -5.88 26.59
C THR A 32 -18.02 -5.07 26.78
N GLY A 33 -18.19 -3.86 27.31
CA GLY A 33 -17.09 -2.96 27.65
C GLY A 33 -16.15 -3.52 28.72
N TYR A 34 -14.92 -3.84 28.32
CA TYR A 34 -13.74 -3.83 29.20
C TYR A 34 -13.00 -2.51 29.01
N GLY A 35 -13.54 -1.45 29.62
CA GLY A 35 -12.91 -0.13 29.62
C GLY A 35 -11.79 -0.05 30.65
N VAL A 36 -10.55 0.08 30.17
CA VAL A 36 -9.47 0.68 30.95
C VAL A 36 -9.85 2.14 31.20
N LYS A 37 -10.00 2.53 32.47
CA LYS A 37 -10.34 3.92 32.83
C LYS A 37 -9.16 4.84 32.55
N PHE A 38 -9.21 5.57 31.43
CA PHE A 38 -8.40 6.77 31.25
C PHE A 38 -9.13 7.98 31.84
N GLN A 39 -8.56 8.56 32.90
CA GLN A 39 -9.00 9.84 33.45
C GLN A 39 -8.41 10.95 32.57
N PHE A 40 -9.21 11.53 31.68
CA PHE A 40 -8.83 12.77 31.00
C PHE A 40 -9.08 13.95 31.94
N LEU A 41 -8.03 14.73 32.19
CA LEU A 41 -8.14 16.06 32.78
C LEU A 41 -8.89 16.96 31.80
N SER A 42 -10.12 17.33 32.14
CA SER A 42 -10.90 18.32 31.38
C SER A 42 -10.33 19.72 31.64
N GLN A 43 -9.52 20.24 30.71
CA GLN A 43 -9.30 21.68 30.61
C GLN A 43 -10.43 22.31 29.78
N SER A 44 -11.01 23.38 30.29
CA SER A 44 -11.96 24.22 29.55
C SER A 44 -11.25 24.92 28.40
N LEU A 45 -11.77 24.75 27.17
CA LEU A 45 -11.32 25.47 25.99
C LEU A 45 -11.60 26.99 26.12
N PRO A 46 -10.70 27.86 25.64
CA PRO A 46 -10.96 29.29 25.55
C PRO A 46 -12.06 29.61 24.52
N GLY A 47 -12.74 30.73 24.75
CA GLY A 47 -14.02 31.10 24.14
C GLY A 47 -14.04 31.26 22.62
N GLN A 48 -15.27 31.19 22.10
CA GLN A 48 -15.71 31.32 20.70
C GLN A 48 -14.80 32.16 19.81
N ILE A 49 -14.28 31.52 18.76
CA ILE A 49 -13.76 32.19 17.57
C ILE A 49 -14.94 32.37 16.62
N THR A 50 -15.35 33.62 16.39
CA THR A 50 -16.24 33.97 15.27
C THR A 50 -15.43 33.98 13.98
N LEU A 51 -15.66 32.99 13.12
CA LEU A 51 -15.18 32.99 11.75
C LEU A 51 -16.05 33.94 10.93
N SER A 52 -15.43 34.97 10.34
CA SER A 52 -16.07 35.80 9.33
C SER A 52 -15.97 35.09 7.97
N GLU A 53 -17.11 34.80 7.36
CA GLU A 53 -17.20 34.28 6.00
C GLU A 53 -16.95 35.41 5.00
N GLU A 54 -15.73 35.48 4.47
CA GLU A 54 -15.48 36.02 3.13
C GLU A 54 -14.59 35.04 2.37
N VAL A 55 -15.22 34.10 1.68
CA VAL A 55 -14.55 33.21 0.73
C VAL A 55 -14.26 34.03 -0.53
N ILE A 56 -13.05 34.61 -0.57
CA ILE A 56 -12.53 35.28 -1.76
C ILE A 56 -12.15 34.19 -2.78
N TRP A 57 -12.94 34.08 -3.85
CA TRP A 57 -12.55 33.30 -5.02
C TRP A 57 -11.37 34.00 -5.70
N TYR A 58 -10.17 33.41 -5.62
CA TYR A 58 -9.04 33.84 -6.44
C TYR A 58 -9.34 33.48 -7.90
N ASN A 59 -9.86 34.46 -8.65
CA ASN A 59 -9.79 34.46 -10.11
C ASN A 59 -8.34 34.81 -10.50
N GLU A 60 -7.46 33.81 -10.44
CA GLU A 60 -6.13 33.94 -11.02
C GLU A 60 -6.23 33.71 -12.53
N THR A 61 -6.58 34.76 -13.27
CA THR A 61 -6.24 34.85 -14.68
C THR A 61 -4.74 35.05 -14.80
N VAL A 62 -3.97 33.98 -14.57
CA VAL A 62 -2.56 33.96 -14.95
C VAL A 62 -2.51 34.15 -16.47
N PRO A 63 -1.82 35.17 -16.99
CA PRO A 63 -1.63 35.32 -18.42
C PRO A 63 -0.71 34.18 -18.86
N HIS A 64 -1.31 33.07 -19.30
CA HIS A 64 -0.60 32.02 -20.00
C HIS A 64 -0.02 32.64 -21.28
N SER A 65 1.28 32.94 -21.24
CA SER A 65 2.04 33.19 -22.46
C SER A 65 1.76 32.02 -23.40
N LEU A 66 1.30 32.33 -24.62
CA LEU A 66 1.10 31.39 -25.74
C LEU A 66 2.45 30.78 -26.15
N GLN A 67 3.06 29.96 -25.30
CA GLN A 67 4.00 28.95 -25.75
C GLN A 67 3.20 27.92 -26.53
N SER A 68 3.70 27.53 -27.70
CA SER A 68 3.01 26.51 -28.49
C SER A 68 2.88 25.24 -27.64
N PRO A 69 1.71 24.59 -27.61
CA PRO A 69 1.52 23.34 -26.86
C PRO A 69 2.50 22.23 -27.26
N LEU A 70 3.03 22.30 -28.48
CA LEU A 70 4.04 21.39 -29.00
C LEU A 70 5.39 21.59 -28.29
N SER A 71 5.84 22.84 -28.13
CA SER A 71 7.10 23.13 -27.45
C SER A 71 7.11 22.71 -25.98
N SER A 72 5.99 22.79 -25.26
CA SER A 72 5.93 22.34 -23.87
C SER A 72 5.96 20.81 -23.75
N ALA A 73 5.27 20.09 -24.62
CA ALA A 73 5.25 18.63 -24.64
C ALA A 73 6.61 18.03 -25.06
N GLU A 74 7.27 18.62 -26.05
CA GLU A 74 8.63 18.21 -26.47
C GLU A 74 9.64 18.46 -25.35
N ASN A 75 9.57 19.62 -24.71
CA ASN A 75 10.42 19.94 -23.55
C ASN A 75 10.17 18.97 -22.38
N GLU A 76 8.91 18.59 -22.12
CA GLU A 76 8.59 17.59 -21.11
C GLU A 76 9.20 16.23 -21.47
N LEU A 77 8.99 15.73 -22.68
CA LEU A 77 9.49 14.42 -23.08
C LEU A 77 11.02 14.37 -23.06
N GLN A 78 11.70 15.44 -23.47
CA GLN A 78 13.15 15.56 -23.35
C GLN A 78 13.61 15.53 -21.89
N TYR A 79 12.94 16.26 -21.00
CA TYR A 79 13.22 16.22 -19.56
C TYR A 79 13.08 14.81 -18.99
N LEU A 80 12.03 14.08 -19.38
CA LEU A 80 11.82 12.69 -18.96
C LEU A 80 12.92 11.77 -19.50
N ALA A 81 13.31 11.92 -20.75
CA ALA A 81 14.41 11.18 -21.35
C ALA A 81 15.74 11.42 -20.60
N ASP A 82 16.05 12.68 -20.29
CA ASP A 82 17.26 13.07 -19.54
C ASP A 82 17.28 12.51 -18.12
N MET A 83 16.13 12.46 -17.45
CA MET A 83 15.98 11.83 -16.14
C MET A 83 16.21 10.32 -16.22
N VAL A 84 15.57 9.66 -17.20
CA VAL A 84 15.67 8.21 -17.42
C VAL A 84 17.10 7.79 -17.77
N ALA A 85 17.83 8.60 -18.54
CA ALA A 85 19.21 8.36 -18.94
C ALA A 85 20.20 8.30 -17.76
N LYS A 86 19.84 8.87 -16.60
CA LYS A 86 20.67 8.86 -15.38
C LYS A 86 20.49 7.60 -14.53
N THR A 87 19.64 6.66 -14.96
CA THR A 87 19.28 5.46 -14.19
C THR A 87 19.60 4.17 -14.96
N ASN A 88 19.68 3.05 -14.23
CA ASN A 88 20.03 1.72 -14.72
C ASN A 88 18.84 0.97 -15.37
N GLY A 89 17.92 1.68 -16.02
CA GLY A 89 16.70 1.08 -16.55
C GLY A 89 15.45 1.53 -15.84
N PHE A 90 14.39 0.77 -16.08
CA PHE A 90 13.08 0.94 -15.50
C PHE A 90 12.84 -0.12 -14.43
N TYR A 91 12.10 0.28 -13.42
CA TYR A 91 11.45 -0.61 -12.47
C TYR A 91 9.94 -0.52 -12.70
N ALA A 92 9.36 -1.60 -13.19
CA ALA A 92 7.93 -1.76 -13.42
C ALA A 92 7.36 -2.75 -12.41
N ARG A 93 6.05 -2.70 -12.20
CA ARG A 93 5.33 -3.69 -11.40
C ARG A 93 3.89 -3.79 -11.85
N ASP A 94 3.26 -4.90 -11.50
CA ASP A 94 1.81 -4.98 -11.57
C ASP A 94 1.20 -4.14 -10.44
N TYR A 95 0.19 -3.36 -10.82
CA TYR A 95 -0.60 -2.51 -9.94
C TYR A 95 -2.02 -3.05 -9.86
N SER A 96 -2.62 -3.01 -8.69
CA SER A 96 -4.00 -3.48 -8.49
C SER A 96 -4.96 -2.30 -8.46
N LEU A 97 -5.22 -1.75 -9.65
CA LEU A 97 -6.02 -0.53 -9.83
C LEU A 97 -7.48 -0.67 -9.34
N TRP A 98 -7.95 -1.90 -9.13
CA TRP A 98 -9.25 -2.21 -8.54
C TRP A 98 -9.36 -1.82 -7.05
N LEU A 99 -8.23 -1.58 -6.38
CA LEU A 99 -8.17 -1.19 -4.97
C LEU A 99 -8.50 0.30 -4.76
N GLY A 100 -8.91 0.65 -3.54
CA GLY A 100 -9.08 2.06 -3.16
C GLY A 100 -7.75 2.83 -3.11
N TYR A 101 -7.81 4.15 -3.27
CA TYR A 101 -6.61 4.99 -3.38
C TYR A 101 -5.60 4.82 -2.22
N ASN A 102 -6.06 4.70 -0.97
CA ASN A 102 -5.12 4.49 0.15
C ASN A 102 -4.27 3.23 -0.04
N ASN A 103 -4.86 2.13 -0.54
CA ASN A 103 -4.13 0.92 -0.85
C ASN A 103 -3.13 1.14 -2.00
N MET A 104 -3.60 1.79 -3.08
CA MET A 104 -2.77 2.16 -4.22
C MET A 104 -1.60 3.08 -3.83
N ARG A 105 -1.82 4.00 -2.89
CA ARG A 105 -0.78 4.89 -2.38
C ARG A 105 0.36 4.10 -1.76
N TYR A 106 0.07 3.13 -0.90
CA TYR A 106 1.11 2.28 -0.34
C TYR A 106 1.88 1.56 -1.46
N ILE A 107 1.16 0.92 -2.39
CA ILE A 107 1.72 0.26 -3.59
C ILE A 107 2.70 1.16 -4.36
N VAL A 108 2.32 2.43 -4.58
CA VAL A 108 3.17 3.45 -5.22
C VAL A 108 4.40 3.79 -4.35
N GLU A 109 4.21 3.99 -3.05
CA GLU A 109 5.30 4.32 -2.11
C GLU A 109 6.42 3.26 -2.12
N ALA A 110 6.10 1.96 -2.12
CA ALA A 110 7.16 0.94 -2.24
C ALA A 110 7.74 0.83 -3.65
N ALA A 111 6.95 1.07 -4.70
CA ALA A 111 7.50 1.08 -6.06
C ALA A 111 8.62 2.12 -6.19
N ILE A 112 8.40 3.32 -5.63
CA ILE A 112 9.39 4.39 -5.57
C ILE A 112 10.62 3.96 -4.76
N LEU A 113 10.41 3.32 -3.60
CA LEU A 113 11.51 2.78 -2.80
C LEU A 113 12.34 1.77 -3.60
N HIS A 114 11.69 0.83 -4.29
CA HIS A 114 12.36 -0.23 -5.07
C HIS A 114 13.16 0.36 -6.22
N GLY A 115 12.56 1.25 -7.01
CA GLY A 115 13.28 1.94 -8.09
C GLY A 115 14.48 2.71 -7.55
N ARG A 116 14.34 3.43 -6.43
CA ARG A 116 15.47 4.14 -5.81
C ARG A 116 16.58 3.20 -5.35
N LEU A 117 16.23 2.11 -4.65
CA LEU A 117 17.22 1.12 -4.16
C LEU A 117 18.02 0.51 -5.31
N LEU A 118 17.35 0.24 -6.42
CA LEU A 118 17.94 -0.40 -7.60
C LEU A 118 18.53 0.59 -8.61
N ASN A 119 18.52 1.89 -8.29
CA ASN A 119 18.90 2.99 -9.19
C ASN A 119 18.18 2.90 -10.56
N ARG A 120 16.89 2.66 -10.56
CA ARG A 120 16.03 2.52 -11.75
C ARG A 120 14.91 3.57 -11.72
N THR A 121 14.50 4.03 -12.90
CA THR A 121 13.33 4.89 -13.03
C THR A 121 12.08 4.08 -12.72
N THR A 122 11.31 4.49 -11.71
CA THR A 122 10.05 3.83 -11.33
C THR A 122 8.96 4.20 -12.33
N ILE A 123 8.24 3.20 -12.84
CA ILE A 123 7.06 3.43 -13.69
C ILE A 123 5.81 3.27 -12.83
N LEU A 124 5.03 4.33 -12.68
CA LEU A 124 3.74 4.36 -11.99
C LEU A 124 2.59 4.19 -12.99
N PRO A 125 1.39 3.75 -12.56
CA PRO A 125 0.22 3.77 -13.43
C PRO A 125 -0.14 5.23 -13.75
N SER A 126 -0.67 5.51 -14.93
CA SER A 126 -1.03 6.89 -15.32
C SER A 126 -2.32 7.35 -14.65
N PHE A 127 -3.10 6.41 -14.11
CA PHE A 127 -4.39 6.66 -13.50
C PHE A 127 -4.66 5.69 -12.34
N VAL A 128 -5.67 6.03 -11.55
CA VAL A 128 -6.29 5.17 -10.54
C VAL A 128 -7.81 5.25 -10.68
N TYR A 129 -8.54 4.32 -10.07
CA TYR A 129 -10.00 4.37 -10.07
C TYR A 129 -10.56 4.96 -8.78
N ALA A 130 -11.38 6.01 -8.92
CA ALA A 130 -12.34 6.37 -7.88
C ALA A 130 -13.52 5.40 -7.97
N ARG A 131 -13.79 4.67 -6.88
CA ARG A 131 -14.78 3.56 -6.87
C ARG A 131 -16.19 3.98 -6.45
N ALA A 132 -16.35 5.26 -6.11
CA ALA A 132 -17.61 5.85 -5.71
C ALA A 132 -17.55 7.34 -6.05
N CYS A 133 -18.72 7.92 -6.28
CA CYS A 133 -18.88 9.35 -6.39
C CYS A 133 -19.96 9.82 -5.42
N GLU A 134 -19.81 11.04 -4.91
CA GLU A 134 -20.82 11.65 -4.05
C GLU A 134 -22.07 12.07 -4.83
N PHE A 135 -21.89 12.49 -6.08
CA PHE A 135 -22.97 12.92 -6.97
C PHE A 135 -23.46 11.76 -7.85
N ASP A 136 -24.54 12.01 -8.58
CA ASP A 136 -25.06 11.04 -9.54
C ASP A 136 -24.04 10.72 -10.65
N LEU A 137 -24.26 9.59 -11.33
CA LEU A 137 -23.33 9.07 -12.34
C LEU A 137 -23.06 10.08 -13.47
N ALA A 138 -24.07 10.82 -13.93
CA ALA A 138 -23.92 11.74 -15.05
C ALA A 138 -23.08 12.95 -14.65
N THR A 139 -23.29 13.48 -13.43
CA THR A 139 -22.48 14.56 -12.88
C THR A 139 -21.00 14.17 -12.83
N CYS A 140 -20.65 13.00 -12.32
CA CYS A 140 -19.25 12.61 -12.18
C CYS A 140 -18.61 12.19 -13.51
N ALA A 141 -19.39 11.59 -14.42
CA ALA A 141 -18.95 11.28 -15.78
C ALA A 141 -18.61 12.53 -16.61
N ALA A 142 -19.09 13.71 -16.22
CA ALA A 142 -18.73 14.97 -16.85
C ALA A 142 -17.27 15.41 -16.55
N TYR A 143 -16.68 14.91 -15.46
CA TYR A 143 -15.34 15.32 -15.00
C TYR A 143 -14.28 14.23 -15.18
N ALA A 144 -14.67 12.97 -15.20
CA ALA A 144 -13.76 11.85 -15.33
C ALA A 144 -14.38 10.72 -16.15
N THR A 145 -13.54 9.98 -16.87
CA THR A 145 -14.01 8.86 -17.70
C THR A 145 -14.64 7.79 -16.81
N MET A 146 -15.95 7.62 -16.95
CA MET A 146 -16.70 6.60 -16.25
C MET A 146 -16.48 5.23 -16.93
N VAL A 147 -16.20 4.20 -16.15
CA VAL A 147 -15.96 2.83 -16.61
C VAL A 147 -16.75 1.83 -15.77
N ASN A 148 -17.12 0.70 -16.36
CA ASN A 148 -17.55 -0.45 -15.57
C ASN A 148 -16.32 -1.08 -14.93
N ARG A 149 -16.33 -1.24 -13.61
CA ARG A 149 -15.21 -1.78 -12.82
C ARG A 149 -14.87 -3.21 -13.23
N GLY A 150 -15.88 -4.04 -13.46
CA GLY A 150 -15.70 -5.42 -13.84
C GLY A 150 -15.00 -5.53 -15.19
N ASP A 151 -15.47 -4.77 -16.17
CA ASP A 151 -14.88 -4.73 -17.50
C ASP A 151 -13.44 -4.19 -17.47
N ALA A 152 -13.21 -3.10 -16.73
CA ALA A 152 -11.90 -2.45 -16.62
C ALA A 152 -10.85 -3.33 -15.92
N THR A 153 -11.28 -4.23 -15.04
CA THR A 153 -10.38 -5.07 -14.22
C THR A 153 -10.50 -6.56 -14.54
N HIS A 154 -11.21 -6.89 -15.62
CA HIS A 154 -11.47 -8.26 -16.08
C HIS A 154 -12.04 -9.18 -14.99
N SER A 155 -12.98 -8.66 -14.20
CA SER A 155 -13.59 -9.34 -13.05
C SER A 155 -15.12 -9.30 -13.08
N ASP A 156 -15.78 -10.43 -12.82
CA ASP A 156 -17.24 -10.51 -12.70
C ASP A 156 -17.76 -10.17 -11.28
N GLU A 157 -16.89 -9.80 -10.33
CA GLU A 157 -17.24 -9.59 -8.90
C GLU A 157 -18.45 -8.66 -8.69
N TRP A 158 -18.56 -7.60 -9.50
CA TRP A 158 -19.58 -6.56 -9.33
C TRP A 158 -20.75 -6.69 -10.31
N ARG A 159 -20.75 -7.67 -11.21
CA ARG A 159 -21.68 -7.73 -12.36
C ARG A 159 -23.15 -7.85 -11.96
N ASN A 160 -23.42 -8.38 -10.76
CA ASN A 160 -24.76 -8.57 -10.21
C ASN A 160 -25.23 -7.40 -9.32
N LEU A 161 -24.39 -6.37 -9.12
CA LEU A 161 -24.76 -5.20 -8.32
C LEU A 161 -25.57 -4.19 -9.16
N PRO A 162 -26.30 -3.24 -8.53
CA PRO A 162 -26.86 -2.10 -9.24
C PRO A 162 -25.78 -1.34 -10.04
N ILE A 163 -26.16 -0.75 -11.18
CA ILE A 163 -25.22 -0.10 -12.10
C ILE A 163 -24.35 0.94 -11.39
N GLU A 164 -24.91 1.66 -10.43
CA GLU A 164 -24.23 2.69 -9.63
C GLU A 164 -23.06 2.14 -8.82
N GLN A 165 -23.11 0.86 -8.45
CA GLN A 165 -22.04 0.16 -7.70
C GLN A 165 -21.05 -0.57 -8.62
N GLN A 166 -21.41 -0.73 -9.90
CA GLN A 166 -20.52 -1.26 -10.93
C GLN A 166 -19.61 -0.18 -11.52
N MET A 167 -20.01 1.08 -11.46
CA MET A 167 -19.25 2.17 -12.08
C MET A 167 -18.06 2.62 -11.22
N ALA A 168 -17.01 3.07 -11.90
CA ALA A 168 -15.88 3.79 -11.35
C ALA A 168 -15.46 4.92 -12.30
N TRP A 169 -14.56 5.79 -11.85
CA TRP A 169 -14.05 6.90 -12.63
C TRP A 169 -12.53 6.81 -12.73
N ARG A 170 -12.01 6.86 -13.96
CA ARG A 170 -10.58 6.89 -14.25
C ARG A 170 -10.04 8.28 -13.91
N VAL A 171 -9.26 8.38 -12.84
CA VAL A 171 -8.67 9.63 -12.35
C VAL A 171 -7.18 9.64 -12.69
N PRO A 172 -6.65 10.64 -13.41
CA PRO A 172 -5.23 10.76 -13.65
C PRO A 172 -4.44 10.78 -12.34
N ILE A 173 -3.34 10.04 -12.25
CA ILE A 173 -2.57 9.94 -11.01
C ILE A 173 -1.97 11.29 -10.59
N SER A 174 -1.74 12.19 -11.55
CA SER A 174 -1.28 13.57 -11.33
C SER A 174 -2.26 14.42 -10.53
N VAL A 175 -3.55 14.07 -10.52
CA VAL A 175 -4.57 14.73 -9.68
C VAL A 175 -4.47 14.26 -8.22
N MET A 176 -3.80 13.13 -7.96
CA MET A 176 -3.74 12.54 -6.62
C MET A 176 -2.53 13.02 -5.82
N PHE A 177 -1.42 13.33 -6.48
CA PHE A 177 -0.22 13.92 -5.87
C PHE A 177 0.65 14.64 -6.91
N ASN A 178 1.53 15.52 -6.43
CA ASN A 178 2.35 16.35 -7.30
C ASN A 178 3.53 15.54 -7.92
N LEU A 179 3.33 15.01 -9.12
CA LEU A 179 4.37 14.27 -9.87
C LEU A 179 5.62 15.13 -10.15
N THR A 180 5.45 16.42 -10.44
CA THR A 180 6.58 17.32 -10.71
C THR A 180 7.47 17.48 -9.49
N HIS A 181 6.87 17.63 -8.30
CA HIS A 181 7.61 17.66 -7.04
C HIS A 181 8.30 16.32 -6.76
N LEU A 182 7.59 15.20 -6.95
CA LEU A 182 8.15 13.87 -6.72
C LEU A 182 9.39 13.61 -7.61
N ARG A 183 9.36 14.08 -8.85
CA ARG A 183 10.48 13.99 -9.82
C ARG A 183 11.72 14.78 -9.42
N GLN A 184 11.64 15.69 -8.44
CA GLN A 184 12.80 16.42 -7.92
C GLN A 184 13.71 15.52 -7.05
N SER A 185 13.14 14.50 -6.42
CA SER A 185 13.87 13.62 -5.49
C SER A 185 13.90 12.16 -5.92
N HIS A 186 13.06 11.75 -6.87
CA HIS A 186 12.97 10.38 -7.37
C HIS A 186 12.86 10.34 -8.89
N ALA A 187 13.53 9.39 -9.54
CA ALA A 187 13.35 9.15 -10.97
C ALA A 187 12.04 8.38 -11.19
N VAL A 188 10.98 9.10 -11.56
CA VAL A 188 9.61 8.55 -11.66
C VAL A 188 8.92 9.02 -12.94
N ILE A 189 8.35 8.08 -13.68
CA ILE A 189 7.50 8.34 -14.84
C ILE A 189 6.18 7.57 -14.71
N THR A 190 5.18 7.93 -15.50
CA THR A 190 3.94 7.17 -15.65
C THR A 190 4.07 6.10 -16.75
N THR A 191 3.10 5.19 -16.83
CA THR A 191 3.05 4.21 -17.92
C THR A 191 2.84 4.91 -19.25
N ALA A 192 2.01 5.95 -19.31
CA ALA A 192 1.85 6.78 -20.50
C ALA A 192 3.16 7.47 -20.92
N ASP A 193 3.95 7.97 -19.97
CA ASP A 193 5.29 8.51 -20.26
C ASP A 193 6.21 7.45 -20.86
N TYR A 194 6.21 6.24 -20.28
CA TYR A 194 7.00 5.12 -20.78
C TYR A 194 6.60 4.78 -22.22
N LEU A 195 5.30 4.66 -22.50
CA LEU A 195 4.77 4.37 -23.83
C LEU A 195 5.19 5.46 -24.84
N ARG A 196 5.04 6.74 -24.47
CA ARG A 196 5.50 7.87 -25.30
C ARG A 196 6.99 7.83 -25.60
N LEU A 197 7.83 7.56 -24.58
CA LEU A 197 9.28 7.45 -24.73
C LEU A 197 9.72 6.31 -25.67
N HIS A 198 8.86 5.30 -25.86
CA HIS A 198 9.10 4.16 -26.75
C HIS A 198 8.25 4.20 -28.03
N ASN A 199 7.61 5.34 -28.32
CA ASN A 199 6.75 5.53 -29.50
C ASN A 199 5.59 4.51 -29.59
N ILE A 200 5.02 4.14 -28.44
CA ILE A 200 3.85 3.28 -28.29
C ILE A 200 2.65 4.18 -27.95
N SER A 201 1.47 3.90 -28.53
CA SER A 201 0.25 4.65 -28.21
C SER A 201 -0.10 4.52 -26.73
N THR A 202 -0.49 5.61 -26.07
CA THR A 202 -0.92 5.58 -24.65
C THR A 202 -2.25 4.88 -24.45
N ASP A 203 -3.05 4.70 -25.51
CA ASP A 203 -4.36 4.06 -25.45
C ASP A 203 -4.29 2.55 -25.16
N VAL A 204 -3.11 1.96 -25.28
CA VAL A 204 -2.88 0.55 -24.99
C VAL A 204 -2.49 0.30 -23.53
N GLU A 205 -2.43 1.34 -22.69
CA GLU A 205 -2.20 1.17 -21.26
C GLU A 205 -3.29 0.26 -20.66
N SER A 206 -2.87 -0.86 -20.09
CA SER A 206 -3.72 -1.83 -19.42
C SER A 206 -4.63 -1.16 -18.40
N THR A 207 -5.91 -1.53 -18.43
CA THR A 207 -6.94 -0.96 -17.58
C THR A 207 -6.92 -1.49 -16.15
N ASP A 208 -6.36 -2.67 -15.91
CA ASP A 208 -6.34 -3.29 -14.58
C ASP A 208 -5.05 -2.99 -13.78
N GLY A 209 -4.02 -2.45 -14.47
CA GLY A 209 -2.71 -2.11 -13.92
C GLY A 209 -1.63 -3.17 -14.12
N HIS A 210 -1.90 -4.28 -14.83
CA HIS A 210 -0.87 -5.24 -15.20
C HIS A 210 0.11 -4.66 -16.22
N TRP A 211 1.37 -5.12 -16.16
CA TRP A 211 2.37 -4.80 -17.16
C TRP A 211 2.21 -5.70 -18.39
N ASP A 212 1.61 -5.17 -19.46
CA ASP A 212 1.40 -5.90 -20.71
C ASP A 212 2.73 -6.06 -21.46
N VAL A 213 3.35 -7.23 -21.30
CA VAL A 213 4.66 -7.53 -21.89
C VAL A 213 4.60 -7.55 -23.41
N ASP A 214 3.51 -8.08 -23.99
CA ASP A 214 3.41 -8.26 -25.43
C ASP A 214 3.15 -6.93 -26.13
N THR A 215 2.44 -6.02 -25.47
CA THR A 215 2.12 -4.70 -26.01
C THR A 215 3.22 -3.67 -25.73
N TYR A 216 3.84 -3.69 -24.55
CA TYR A 216 4.80 -2.65 -24.13
C TYR A 216 6.24 -2.92 -24.60
N HIS A 217 6.52 -4.12 -25.11
CA HIS A 217 7.84 -4.49 -25.63
C HIS A 217 7.72 -4.86 -27.11
N VAL A 218 8.45 -4.14 -27.95
CA VAL A 218 8.51 -4.42 -29.38
C VAL A 218 9.58 -5.49 -29.62
N ARG A 219 9.30 -6.45 -30.50
CA ARG A 219 10.35 -7.38 -30.95
C ARG A 219 11.21 -6.69 -32.01
N ASP A 220 12.52 -6.70 -31.81
CA ASP A 220 13.46 -6.19 -32.81
C ASP A 220 13.59 -7.15 -34.01
N THR A 221 14.50 -6.83 -34.93
CA THR A 221 14.73 -7.65 -36.13
C THR A 221 15.33 -9.02 -35.84
N THR A 222 15.91 -9.25 -34.65
CA THR A 222 16.39 -10.58 -34.22
C THR A 222 15.30 -11.38 -33.50
N GLY A 223 14.16 -10.75 -33.21
CA GLY A 223 13.02 -11.33 -32.49
C GLY A 223 13.12 -11.17 -30.98
N ASP A 224 14.15 -10.47 -30.50
CA ASP A 224 14.39 -10.21 -29.09
C ASP A 224 13.50 -9.05 -28.61
N MET A 225 13.08 -9.12 -27.34
CA MET A 225 12.23 -8.07 -26.76
C MET A 225 13.05 -6.80 -26.53
N PHE A 226 12.57 -5.68 -27.07
CA PHE A 226 13.10 -4.35 -26.88
C PHE A 226 12.02 -3.41 -26.31
N PRO A 227 12.25 -2.77 -25.16
CA PRO A 227 13.43 -2.93 -24.29
C PRO A 227 13.53 -4.33 -23.67
N SER A 228 14.74 -4.78 -23.31
CA SER A 228 14.91 -6.08 -22.66
C SER A 228 14.21 -6.15 -21.30
N LEU A 229 13.65 -7.31 -20.96
CA LEU A 229 12.83 -7.53 -19.77
C LEU A 229 13.42 -8.63 -18.88
N HIS A 230 13.46 -8.38 -17.57
CA HIS A 230 13.65 -9.40 -16.54
C HIS A 230 12.46 -9.35 -15.58
N ALA A 231 11.70 -10.44 -15.51
CA ALA A 231 10.57 -10.55 -14.61
C ALA A 231 10.99 -11.22 -13.30
N ILE A 232 10.66 -10.57 -12.19
CA ILE A 232 10.72 -11.11 -10.84
C ILE A 232 9.37 -11.79 -10.59
N GLU A 233 9.37 -13.12 -10.56
CA GLU A 233 8.18 -13.91 -10.29
C GLU A 233 7.86 -13.90 -8.80
N THR A 234 6.61 -13.60 -8.44
CA THR A 234 6.16 -13.50 -7.05
C THR A 234 6.29 -14.84 -6.29
N GLY A 235 6.27 -15.97 -7.01
CA GLY A 235 6.42 -17.31 -6.44
C GLY A 235 7.84 -17.70 -6.02
N GLY A 236 8.88 -16.96 -6.45
CA GLY A 236 10.28 -17.36 -6.25
C GLY A 236 10.93 -16.92 -4.93
N MET A 237 10.40 -15.88 -4.26
CA MET A 237 10.88 -15.41 -2.95
C MET A 237 9.98 -15.90 -1.83
N THR A 238 9.99 -17.22 -1.59
CA THR A 238 9.28 -17.80 -0.45
C THR A 238 10.11 -17.62 0.82
N LEU A 239 9.84 -16.56 1.58
CA LEU A 239 10.22 -16.49 2.99
C LEU A 239 9.30 -17.42 3.78
N MET A 240 9.78 -18.59 4.21
CA MET A 240 9.03 -19.44 5.13
C MET A 240 8.90 -18.74 6.48
N THR A 241 7.70 -18.30 6.84
CA THR A 241 7.44 -17.65 8.12
C THR A 241 6.13 -18.13 8.73
N SER A 242 6.11 -18.30 10.05
CA SER A 242 4.94 -18.57 10.88
C SER A 242 4.70 -17.40 11.84
N SER A 243 3.41 -17.10 12.11
CA SER A 243 2.93 -15.94 12.87
C SER A 243 3.18 -16.03 14.38
N VAL A 244 3.32 -14.85 15.01
CA VAL A 244 3.62 -14.61 16.45
C VAL A 244 2.38 -14.46 17.32
N SER A 245 1.16 -14.67 16.82
CA SER A 245 -0.03 -14.52 17.67
C SER A 245 -0.36 -15.72 18.58
N THR A 246 0.45 -16.79 18.58
CA THR A 246 0.27 -17.94 19.50
C THR A 246 1.50 -18.26 20.37
N ILE A 247 2.52 -17.40 20.37
CA ILE A 247 3.74 -17.65 21.14
C ILE A 247 3.89 -16.58 22.24
N TYR A 248 3.07 -16.72 23.28
CA TYR A 248 3.38 -16.15 24.59
C TYR A 248 3.21 -17.17 25.74
N HIS A 249 2.86 -18.43 25.42
CA HIS A 249 2.72 -19.49 26.43
C HIS A 249 3.41 -20.83 26.10
N GLN A 250 4.23 -20.93 25.05
CA GLN A 250 4.88 -22.22 24.68
C GLN A 250 6.41 -22.21 24.52
N THR A 251 7.08 -21.07 24.70
CA THR A 251 8.52 -20.96 24.39
C THR A 251 9.48 -21.27 25.55
N CYS A 252 9.00 -21.54 26.77
CA CYS A 252 9.90 -22.00 27.85
C CYS A 252 10.16 -23.51 27.83
N ALA A 253 9.44 -24.31 27.02
CA ALA A 253 9.59 -25.78 27.01
C ALA A 253 10.18 -26.35 25.70
N SER A 254 10.23 -25.58 24.63
CA SER A 254 10.54 -26.09 23.28
C SER A 254 11.95 -25.73 22.76
N VAL A 255 12.71 -24.89 23.48
CA VAL A 255 14.09 -24.53 23.09
C VAL A 255 15.10 -25.63 23.47
N GLU A 256 14.79 -26.51 24.42
CA GLU A 256 15.67 -27.65 24.77
C GLU A 256 15.53 -28.88 23.87
N ARG A 257 14.52 -28.92 22.97
CA ARG A 257 14.29 -30.09 22.11
C ARG A 257 13.98 -29.69 20.67
N GLY A 258 15.02 -29.28 19.95
CA GLY A 258 15.13 -29.51 18.50
C GLY A 258 14.06 -28.85 17.62
N VAL A 259 14.44 -27.69 17.07
CA VAL A 259 14.05 -27.22 15.73
C VAL A 259 12.55 -26.99 15.50
N GLN A 260 12.09 -25.75 15.72
CA GLN A 260 10.99 -25.18 14.93
C GLN A 260 11.54 -24.23 13.86
N LYS A 261 11.70 -24.78 12.66
CA LYS A 261 11.97 -24.07 11.40
C LYS A 261 10.73 -23.26 10.98
N GLY A 262 10.49 -22.08 11.55
CA GLY A 262 9.20 -21.42 11.31
C GLY A 262 9.13 -19.91 11.44
N VAL A 263 9.56 -19.31 12.54
CA VAL A 263 8.82 -18.16 13.07
C VAL A 263 9.59 -16.84 12.88
N ILE A 264 8.94 -15.80 12.32
CA ILE A 264 9.37 -14.40 12.58
C ILE A 264 9.01 -14.14 14.03
N VAL A 265 9.89 -13.61 14.87
CA VAL A 265 9.51 -13.31 16.26
C VAL A 265 9.70 -11.81 16.52
N LEU A 266 8.70 -11.19 17.16
CA LEU A 266 8.81 -9.81 17.61
C LEU A 266 9.88 -9.75 18.71
N LEU A 267 10.87 -8.85 18.63
CA LEU A 267 12.00 -8.83 19.58
C LEU A 267 11.54 -8.75 21.04
N THR A 268 10.47 -7.98 21.32
CA THR A 268 9.87 -7.87 22.66
C THR A 268 9.23 -9.17 23.17
N LYS A 269 9.15 -10.21 22.33
CA LYS A 269 8.65 -11.56 22.64
C LYS A 269 9.74 -12.65 22.52
N ILE A 270 11.02 -12.32 22.32
CA ILE A 270 12.09 -13.31 22.11
C ILE A 270 12.87 -13.65 23.39
N VAL A 271 12.87 -14.96 23.66
CA VAL A 271 13.94 -15.84 24.17
C VAL A 271 14.78 -15.32 25.34
N THR A 272 14.56 -15.92 26.51
CA THR A 272 15.55 -15.97 27.59
C THR A 272 16.73 -16.84 27.13
N ASP A 273 17.71 -16.25 26.44
CA ASP A 273 19.03 -16.86 26.29
C ASP A 273 19.76 -16.64 27.62
N GLY A 274 20.05 -17.73 28.34
CA GLY A 274 20.51 -17.74 29.73
C GLY A 274 21.36 -16.53 30.10
N GLU A 275 20.87 -15.71 31.03
CA GLU A 275 21.46 -14.47 31.57
C GLU A 275 21.88 -13.35 30.57
N ARG A 276 22.05 -13.60 29.26
CA ARG A 276 22.57 -12.62 28.29
C ARG A 276 21.54 -11.58 27.87
N ILE A 277 20.27 -11.96 27.75
CA ILE A 277 19.17 -11.04 27.43
C ILE A 277 18.33 -10.83 28.68
N THR A 278 18.16 -9.56 29.07
CA THR A 278 17.36 -9.13 30.20
C THR A 278 16.24 -8.21 29.73
N SER A 279 15.27 -7.91 30.60
CA SER A 279 14.22 -6.92 30.30
C SER A 279 14.76 -5.49 30.09
N THR A 280 16.03 -5.24 30.41
CA THR A 280 16.72 -3.96 30.22
C THR A 280 17.69 -3.96 29.04
N SER A 281 17.83 -5.08 28.31
CA SER A 281 18.71 -5.15 27.15
C SER A 281 18.22 -4.24 26.02
N SER A 282 19.16 -3.57 25.36
CA SER A 282 18.94 -2.75 24.18
C SER A 282 18.55 -3.59 22.96
N VAL A 283 17.97 -2.95 21.94
CA VAL A 283 17.65 -3.60 20.66
C VAL A 283 18.91 -4.12 19.98
N GLU A 284 20.02 -3.41 20.14
CA GLU A 284 21.33 -3.77 19.61
C GLU A 284 21.87 -5.04 20.27
N GLU A 285 21.85 -5.14 21.61
CA GLU A 285 22.27 -6.33 22.34
C GLU A 285 21.42 -7.56 21.98
N ILE A 286 20.10 -7.39 21.89
CA ILE A 286 19.19 -8.45 21.44
C ILE A 286 19.52 -8.85 20.00
N GLY A 287 19.82 -7.87 19.15
CA GLY A 287 20.17 -8.09 17.75
C GLY A 287 21.47 -8.87 17.56
N ASP A 288 22.48 -8.61 18.39
CA ASP A 288 23.75 -9.33 18.33
C ASP A 288 23.58 -10.80 18.71
N VAL A 289 22.85 -11.10 19.77
CA VAL A 289 22.52 -12.48 20.16
C VAL A 289 21.74 -13.19 19.04
N LEU A 290 20.79 -12.50 18.39
CA LEU A 290 20.06 -13.07 17.26
C LEU A 290 20.97 -13.40 16.07
N ARG A 291 21.90 -12.51 15.72
CA ARG A 291 22.86 -12.74 14.63
C ARG A 291 23.80 -13.89 14.92
N GLU A 292 24.27 -14.03 16.17
CA GLU A 292 25.05 -15.19 16.62
C GLU A 292 24.28 -16.51 16.43
N ASN A 293 22.95 -16.47 16.53
CA ASN A 293 22.06 -17.62 16.38
C ASN A 293 21.45 -17.76 14.97
N GLY A 294 21.99 -17.07 13.97
CA GLY A 294 21.59 -17.22 12.57
C GLY A 294 20.30 -16.46 12.17
N PHE A 295 19.85 -15.52 12.99
CA PHE A 295 18.76 -14.59 12.66
C PHE A 295 19.32 -13.25 12.19
N GLU A 296 18.47 -12.43 11.59
CA GLU A 296 18.75 -11.03 11.31
C GLU A 296 17.64 -10.16 11.89
N VAL A 297 18.03 -8.98 12.39
CA VAL A 297 17.07 -7.96 12.83
C VAL A 297 16.57 -7.19 11.62
N LEU A 298 15.26 -7.18 11.46
CA LEU A 298 14.56 -6.42 10.44
C LEU A 298 13.81 -5.27 11.09
N TYR A 299 13.76 -4.14 10.43
CA TYR A 299 13.06 -2.95 10.89
C TYR A 299 11.81 -2.78 10.04
N THR A 300 10.68 -2.49 10.69
CA THR A 300 9.39 -2.25 10.03
C THR A 300 8.52 -1.34 10.91
N TYR A 301 7.21 -1.32 10.67
CA TYR A 301 6.23 -0.58 11.47
C TYR A 301 5.18 -1.53 12.04
N ASP A 302 4.66 -1.18 13.22
CA ASP A 302 3.52 -1.85 13.81
C ASP A 302 2.24 -1.43 13.08
N GLY A 303 1.36 -2.39 12.79
CA GLY A 303 0.08 -2.09 12.16
C GLY A 303 -0.88 -1.45 13.17
N ALA A 304 -1.62 -0.41 12.77
CA ALA A 304 -2.62 0.20 13.66
C ALA A 304 -3.62 -0.84 14.19
N ALA A 305 -3.85 -0.84 15.50
CA ALA A 305 -4.73 -1.80 16.18
C ALA A 305 -4.36 -3.28 15.93
N GLY A 306 -3.08 -3.58 15.67
CA GLY A 306 -2.61 -4.92 15.32
C GLY A 306 -3.10 -5.41 13.95
N ALA A 307 -3.62 -4.49 13.13
CA ALA A 307 -4.12 -4.77 11.80
C ALA A 307 -3.08 -4.41 10.75
N ASP A 308 -2.47 -5.44 10.19
CA ASP A 308 -1.36 -5.32 9.25
C ASP A 308 -1.75 -4.82 7.86
N PHE A 309 -3.06 -4.74 7.60
CA PHE A 309 -3.60 -4.07 6.42
C PHE A 309 -3.55 -2.54 6.55
N VAL A 310 -3.26 -2.00 7.73
CA VAL A 310 -2.99 -0.56 7.93
C VAL A 310 -1.49 -0.35 7.78
N LYS A 311 -1.09 0.24 6.65
CA LYS A 311 0.32 0.44 6.25
C LYS A 311 0.85 1.80 6.67
N ASP A 312 0.52 2.24 7.88
CA ASP A 312 1.07 3.49 8.38
C ASP A 312 2.57 3.36 8.70
N VAL A 313 3.27 4.48 8.68
CA VAL A 313 4.71 4.57 8.98
C VAL A 313 4.95 5.26 10.32
N VAL A 314 4.05 5.02 11.29
CA VAL A 314 3.98 5.80 12.54
C VAL A 314 4.77 5.13 13.66
N LEU A 315 4.57 3.83 13.87
CA LEU A 315 5.12 3.10 15.02
C LEU A 315 6.28 2.19 14.59
N PRO A 316 7.53 2.68 14.56
CA PRO A 316 8.67 1.87 14.20
C PRO A 316 8.88 0.70 15.18
N ILE A 317 9.03 -0.52 14.65
CA ILE A 317 9.36 -1.72 15.45
C ILE A 317 10.50 -2.52 14.82
N PRO A 318 11.28 -3.25 15.63
CA PRO A 318 12.15 -4.30 15.15
C PRO A 318 11.46 -5.68 15.21
N GLU A 319 11.68 -6.48 14.19
CA GLU A 319 11.31 -7.90 14.08
C GLU A 319 12.58 -8.72 13.78
N ALA A 320 12.51 -10.04 13.84
CA ALA A 320 13.63 -10.91 13.47
C ALA A 320 13.21 -12.04 12.53
N ALA A 321 14.08 -12.40 11.59
CA ALA A 321 13.87 -13.50 10.65
C ALA A 321 15.14 -14.36 10.52
N PRO A 322 15.01 -15.68 10.26
CA PRO A 322 16.16 -16.54 9.95
C PRO A 322 16.91 -16.05 8.70
N ARG A 323 18.23 -15.92 8.79
CA ARG A 323 19.06 -15.35 7.71
C ARG A 323 19.02 -16.18 6.44
N ASP A 324 18.95 -17.50 6.56
CA ASP A 324 18.91 -18.45 5.44
C ASP A 324 17.61 -18.36 4.61
N ARG A 325 16.57 -17.73 5.16
CA ARG A 325 15.28 -17.56 4.49
C ARG A 325 15.14 -16.20 3.84
N MET A 326 15.96 -15.22 4.19
CA MET A 326 15.86 -13.88 3.63
C MET A 326 16.29 -13.84 2.17
N ARG A 327 15.58 -13.03 1.39
CA ARG A 327 15.93 -12.64 0.03
C ARG A 327 15.97 -11.12 -0.02
N GLY A 328 17.08 -10.60 -0.51
CA GLY A 328 17.35 -9.18 -0.52
C GLY A 328 17.04 -8.60 -1.89
N LEU A 329 16.08 -7.68 -1.99
CA LEU A 329 15.74 -7.05 -3.28
C LEU A 329 16.99 -6.41 -3.90
N TYR A 330 17.81 -5.73 -3.10
CA TYR A 330 19.03 -5.12 -3.61
C TYR A 330 20.02 -6.20 -4.03
N GLU A 331 20.40 -7.08 -3.11
CA GLU A 331 21.43 -8.11 -3.30
C GLU A 331 21.15 -9.02 -4.49
N ASP A 332 19.88 -9.40 -4.70
CA ASP A 332 19.47 -10.34 -5.73
C ASP A 332 19.28 -9.67 -7.10
N PHE A 333 18.94 -8.36 -7.16
CA PHE A 333 18.48 -7.72 -8.41
C PHE A 333 19.22 -6.45 -8.83
N TYR A 334 20.13 -5.90 -8.02
CA TYR A 334 20.84 -4.65 -8.36
C TYR A 334 21.68 -4.74 -9.64
N ASN A 335 22.22 -5.93 -9.94
CA ASN A 335 23.08 -6.20 -11.10
C ASN A 335 22.33 -6.73 -12.32
N VAL A 336 21.01 -6.85 -12.28
CA VAL A 336 20.24 -7.24 -13.47
C VAL A 336 20.43 -6.18 -14.54
N SER A 337 20.90 -6.56 -15.72
CA SER A 337 21.20 -5.64 -16.83
C SER A 337 20.01 -5.38 -17.75
N ALA A 338 18.90 -6.10 -17.58
CA ALA A 338 17.68 -5.89 -18.36
C ALA A 338 17.17 -4.46 -18.22
N ARG A 339 16.71 -3.89 -19.34
CA ARG A 339 16.29 -2.49 -19.38
C ARG A 339 15.02 -2.26 -18.58
N VAL A 340 14.12 -3.23 -18.51
CA VAL A 340 12.95 -3.25 -17.63
C VAL A 340 13.12 -4.39 -16.62
N LEU A 341 13.06 -4.06 -15.33
CA LEU A 341 12.93 -5.02 -14.24
C LEU A 341 11.48 -4.98 -13.77
N LEU A 342 10.74 -6.06 -13.99
CA LEU A 342 9.31 -6.14 -13.71
C LEU A 342 9.05 -6.98 -12.46
N MET A 343 8.39 -6.39 -11.47
CA MET A 343 7.82 -7.15 -10.35
C MET A 343 6.41 -7.62 -10.69
N ARG A 344 6.27 -8.90 -11.05
CA ARG A 344 4.97 -9.47 -11.41
C ARG A 344 4.12 -9.77 -10.18
N GLY A 345 2.81 -9.72 -10.35
CA GLY A 345 1.79 -10.18 -9.41
C GLY A 345 1.30 -9.15 -8.40
N GLU A 346 0.16 -9.47 -7.78
CA GLU A 346 -0.47 -8.69 -6.71
C GLU A 346 0.37 -8.74 -5.43
N LEU A 347 0.68 -7.57 -4.85
CA LEU A 347 1.45 -7.43 -3.60
C LEU A 347 0.65 -6.92 -2.39
N HIS A 348 -0.63 -6.61 -2.56
CA HIS A 348 -1.41 -5.82 -1.59
C HIS A 348 -2.15 -6.62 -0.50
N LEU A 349 -2.95 -7.63 -0.86
CA LEU A 349 -3.98 -8.20 0.05
C LEU A 349 -3.41 -9.20 1.07
N GLY A 350 -3.84 -9.09 2.33
CA GLY A 350 -3.67 -10.12 3.38
C GLY A 350 -2.26 -10.22 3.97
N ARG A 351 -1.43 -9.21 3.73
CA ARG A 351 0.01 -9.26 4.03
C ARG A 351 0.34 -8.16 5.02
N LYS A 352 1.15 -8.42 6.05
CA LYS A 352 2.11 -7.42 6.55
C LYS A 352 3.04 -7.01 5.39
N PRO A 353 3.95 -6.07 5.56
CA PRO A 353 5.10 -6.04 4.68
C PRO A 353 5.89 -7.37 4.55
N GLN A 354 5.48 -8.50 5.15
CA GLN A 354 5.32 -9.90 4.66
C GLN A 354 4.64 -10.69 5.80
N VAL A 355 4.05 -11.87 5.52
CA VAL A 355 3.31 -12.82 6.43
C VAL A 355 1.79 -12.63 6.26
N MET A 356 0.93 -13.61 5.95
CA MET A 356 0.97 -15.07 6.12
C MET A 356 0.13 -15.76 5.02
N ASP A 357 0.73 -16.19 3.91
CA ASP A 357 0.26 -17.34 3.09
C ASP A 357 1.36 -17.68 2.07
N TRP A 358 1.54 -18.96 1.81
CA TRP A 358 2.70 -19.61 1.18
C TRP A 358 2.99 -19.26 -0.29
N SER A 359 2.35 -18.22 -0.83
CA SER A 359 2.45 -17.89 -2.24
C SER A 359 2.99 -16.51 -2.58
N ASN A 360 3.07 -15.52 -1.69
CA ASN A 360 3.32 -14.17 -2.20
C ASN A 360 4.02 -13.14 -1.28
N GLN A 361 4.92 -12.41 -1.94
CA GLN A 361 5.92 -11.45 -1.47
C GLN A 361 5.31 -10.20 -0.83
N GLY A 362 6.07 -9.57 0.07
CA GLY A 362 5.64 -8.39 0.81
C GLY A 362 6.72 -7.30 0.91
N PHE A 363 6.25 -6.18 1.47
CA PHE A 363 6.46 -4.80 1.06
C PHE A 363 7.67 -4.04 1.67
N LEU A 364 8.06 -4.24 2.94
CA LEU A 364 8.86 -3.24 3.70
C LEU A 364 9.52 -3.85 4.95
N TYR A 365 10.44 -4.78 4.75
CA TYR A 365 11.44 -5.08 5.76
C TYR A 365 12.74 -4.39 5.40
N PHE A 366 13.28 -3.65 6.35
CA PHE A 366 14.56 -2.98 6.20
C PHE A 366 15.61 -3.71 7.02
N THR A 367 16.80 -3.89 6.46
CA THR A 367 17.95 -4.45 7.20
C THR A 367 18.61 -3.40 8.12
N SER A 368 18.12 -2.15 8.11
CA SER A 368 18.60 -1.08 9.00
C SER A 368 17.50 -0.10 9.38
N ALA A 369 17.61 0.46 10.60
CA ALA A 369 16.74 1.53 11.06
C ALA A 369 16.84 2.78 10.17
N ALA A 370 18.04 3.10 9.67
CA ALA A 370 18.26 4.22 8.77
C ALA A 370 17.51 4.06 7.44
N GLY A 371 17.51 2.85 6.87
CA GLY A 371 16.73 2.54 5.66
C GLY A 371 15.23 2.75 5.86
N ARG A 372 14.69 2.25 6.99
CA ARG A 372 13.30 2.49 7.40
C ARG A 372 13.00 3.98 7.56
N THR A 373 13.82 4.72 8.30
CA THR A 373 13.62 6.17 8.50
C THR A 373 13.63 6.93 7.19
N ARG A 374 14.51 6.55 6.25
CA ARG A 374 14.53 7.15 4.92
C ARG A 374 13.26 6.84 4.12
N PHE A 375 12.66 5.67 4.30
CA PHE A 375 11.35 5.37 3.73
C PHE A 375 10.23 6.20 4.38
N THR A 376 10.22 6.36 5.71
CA THR A 376 9.31 7.29 6.40
C THR A 376 9.39 8.69 5.78
N GLN A 377 10.60 9.19 5.52
CA GLN A 377 10.79 10.50 4.89
C GLN A 377 10.09 10.59 3.52
N THR A 378 10.29 9.58 2.67
CA THR A 378 9.66 9.53 1.34
C THR A 378 8.14 9.53 1.44
N VAL A 379 7.60 8.75 2.37
CA VAL A 379 6.17 8.61 2.59
C VAL A 379 5.52 9.88 3.18
N LEU A 380 6.23 10.63 4.02
CA LEU A 380 5.71 11.81 4.70
C LEU A 380 5.91 13.12 3.92
N TYR A 381 6.99 13.23 3.15
CA TYR A 381 7.44 14.50 2.60
C TYR A 381 7.67 14.50 1.09
N ASP A 382 8.06 13.38 0.48
CA ASP A 382 8.38 13.36 -0.95
C ASP A 382 7.12 13.18 -1.84
N MET A 383 6.01 12.72 -1.25
CA MET A 383 4.70 12.56 -1.93
C MET A 383 3.65 13.55 -1.39
N PRO A 384 3.82 14.86 -1.60
CA PRO A 384 2.81 15.84 -1.19
C PRO A 384 1.53 15.67 -2.01
N LEU A 385 0.41 15.75 -1.32
CA LEU A 385 -0.89 15.93 -1.96
C LEU A 385 -0.92 17.30 -2.63
N ILE A 386 -1.66 17.42 -3.74
CA ILE A 386 -1.90 18.72 -4.36
C ILE A 386 -2.88 19.55 -3.51
N ASP A 387 -2.81 20.87 -3.64
CA ASP A 387 -3.62 21.80 -2.84
C ASP A 387 -5.13 21.56 -3.02
N ASP A 388 -5.56 21.18 -4.23
CA ASP A 388 -6.96 20.84 -4.51
C ASP A 388 -7.48 19.67 -3.66
N ILE A 389 -6.65 18.64 -3.45
CA ILE A 389 -7.01 17.50 -2.62
C ILE A 389 -7.06 17.91 -1.14
N LEU A 390 -6.16 18.80 -0.70
CA LEU A 390 -6.18 19.33 0.66
C LEU A 390 -7.41 20.21 0.89
N SER A 391 -7.75 21.08 -0.05
CA SER A 391 -8.96 21.92 -0.01
C SER A 391 -10.23 21.07 -0.02
N LEU A 392 -10.27 20.01 -0.84
CA LEU A 392 -11.38 19.07 -0.85
C LEU A 392 -11.52 18.37 0.51
N ALA A 393 -10.41 17.90 1.09
CA ALA A 393 -10.43 17.27 2.41
C ALA A 393 -10.94 18.23 3.51
N GLU A 394 -10.55 19.50 3.45
CA GLU A 394 -11.05 20.54 4.36
C GLU A 394 -12.56 20.77 4.19
N ARG A 395 -13.05 20.86 2.95
CA ARG A 395 -14.49 21.00 2.67
C ARG A 395 -15.30 19.80 3.17
N ILE A 396 -14.81 18.58 2.94
CA ILE A 396 -15.43 17.35 3.45
C ILE A 396 -15.45 17.37 4.98
N SER A 397 -14.33 17.71 5.60
CA SER A 397 -14.22 17.86 7.06
C SER A 397 -15.25 18.85 7.60
N ASN A 398 -15.30 20.06 7.04
CA ASN A 398 -16.24 21.10 7.47
C ASN A 398 -17.71 20.66 7.31
N ARG A 399 -18.04 19.98 6.21
CA ARG A 399 -19.38 19.43 6.01
C ARG A 399 -19.71 18.33 7.01
N MET A 400 -18.77 17.42 7.28
CA MET A 400 -18.94 16.39 8.30
C MET A 400 -19.16 17.00 9.70
N PHE A 401 -18.40 18.03 10.04
CA PHE A 401 -18.58 18.79 11.29
C PHE A 401 -19.96 19.45 11.35
N ALA A 402 -20.40 20.11 10.28
CA ALA A 402 -21.71 20.73 10.20
C ALA A 402 -22.85 19.69 10.35
N MET A 403 -22.75 18.57 9.64
CA MET A 403 -23.72 17.47 9.71
C MET A 403 -23.78 16.82 11.10
N ASN A 404 -22.71 16.89 11.88
CA ASN A 404 -22.65 16.30 13.22
C ASN A 404 -22.73 17.31 14.35
N GLU A 405 -23.12 18.56 14.07
CA GLU A 405 -23.24 19.63 15.07
C GLU A 405 -21.93 19.84 15.87
N GLY A 406 -20.79 19.74 15.18
CA GLY A 406 -19.46 19.87 15.80
C GLY A 406 -18.95 18.63 16.52
N ARG A 407 -19.72 17.54 16.61
CA ARG A 407 -19.28 16.29 17.25
C ARG A 407 -18.35 15.52 16.32
N LEU A 408 -17.44 14.74 16.91
CA LEU A 408 -16.60 13.80 16.17
C LEU A 408 -17.28 12.43 16.13
N TRP A 409 -17.31 11.79 14.96
CA TRP A 409 -17.69 10.38 14.85
C TRP A 409 -16.50 9.51 15.21
N MET A 410 -16.73 8.47 16.01
CA MET A 410 -15.81 7.34 16.08
C MET A 410 -15.97 6.56 14.78
N ALA A 411 -15.09 6.78 13.81
CA ALA A 411 -15.05 5.95 12.62
C ALA A 411 -14.40 4.61 12.98
N ALA A 412 -15.12 3.51 12.75
CA ALA A 412 -14.62 2.15 12.95
C ALA A 412 -13.42 1.83 12.03
N HIS A 413 -13.18 2.65 11.01
CA HIS A 413 -12.12 2.45 10.03
C HIS A 413 -11.66 3.79 9.43
N MET A 414 -10.76 4.50 10.10
CA MET A 414 -10.03 5.63 9.52
C MET A 414 -8.68 5.16 9.00
N ARG A 415 -8.40 5.35 7.71
CA ARG A 415 -7.09 5.10 7.13
C ARG A 415 -6.32 6.43 6.99
N ARG A 416 -4.99 6.33 6.98
CA ARG A 416 -4.11 7.49 6.77
C ARG A 416 -4.46 8.16 5.43
N GLY A 417 -4.78 9.45 5.49
CA GLY A 417 -5.20 10.24 4.32
C GLY A 417 -6.70 10.58 4.29
N ASP A 418 -7.53 9.93 5.12
CA ASP A 418 -8.97 10.21 5.15
C ASP A 418 -9.27 11.57 5.81
N CYS A 419 -8.45 12.01 6.77
CA CYS A 419 -8.44 13.36 7.34
C CYS A 419 -7.02 13.72 7.81
N ARG A 420 -6.39 14.75 7.24
CA ARG A 420 -5.24 15.41 7.88
C ARG A 420 -5.80 16.54 8.75
N LEU A 421 -6.33 16.19 9.93
CA LEU A 421 -6.73 17.19 10.92
C LEU A 421 -5.46 17.73 11.58
N THR A 422 -4.99 18.88 11.12
CA THR A 422 -4.11 19.72 11.92
C THR A 422 -4.96 20.29 13.05
N LEU A 423 -4.79 19.76 14.26
CA LEU A 423 -5.24 20.46 15.47
C LEU A 423 -4.29 21.65 15.65
N THR A 424 -4.69 22.82 15.17
CA THR A 424 -4.07 24.10 15.54
C THR A 424 -4.85 24.74 16.68
#